data_AF-A0A329T6I6-F1
#
_entry.id   AF-A0A329T6I6-F1
#
_cell.length_a   1.000
_cell.length_b   1.000
_cell.length_c   1.000
_cell.angle_alpha   90.00
_cell.angle_beta   90.00
_cell.angle_gamma   90.00
#
_symmetry.space_group_name_H-M   'P 1'
#
loop_
_entity.id
_entity.type
_entity.pdbx_description
1 polymer ?
#
loop_
_entity_poly.entity_id
_entity_poly.type
_entity_poly.pdbx_seq_one_letter_code
_entity_poly.pdbx_strand_id
1 'polypeptide(L)'
;MSNGSKPSGSERLAQMLGEVDMDELEEAIKARMETTKKASGFHESVDGPDDETKYILDKDGLPSDRYHEFARTITEAVLDVNPRKVATVGVHGIDEFLRNRNEEAVKTLLESEISYVESEYNDGTIQGRCATTPDVVEAVLSLYIPGLTHAYFLDSEGEAIAARFDDTLQYYWLSERAYRQLGERLNPDLFSAVMTQKELEQIIERERQDR
;
A
#
# COMPACT_ATOMS: atom_id res chain seq x y z
N MET A 1 -40.31 -25.12 -11.44
CA MET A 1 -38.94 -24.83 -11.88
C MET A 1 -38.75 -23.33 -11.94
N SER A 2 -37.82 -22.80 -11.15
CA SER A 2 -36.93 -21.68 -11.49
C SER A 2 -36.07 -21.40 -10.26
N ASN A 3 -34.93 -22.09 -10.18
CA ASN A 3 -33.84 -21.68 -9.31
C ASN A 3 -33.18 -20.48 -10.00
N GLY A 4 -33.43 -19.28 -9.50
CA GLY A 4 -32.66 -18.10 -9.88
C GLY A 4 -31.24 -18.25 -9.35
N SER A 5 -30.31 -18.58 -10.23
CA SER A 5 -28.89 -18.63 -9.93
C SER A 5 -28.43 -17.25 -9.45
N LYS A 6 -27.86 -17.18 -8.25
CA LYS A 6 -27.13 -16.00 -7.80
C LYS A 6 -25.89 -15.82 -8.69
N PRO A 7 -25.54 -14.59 -9.10
CA PRO A 7 -24.36 -14.34 -9.90
C PRO A 7 -23.11 -14.79 -9.11
N SER A 8 -22.20 -15.42 -9.83
CA SER A 8 -20.90 -15.85 -9.34
C SER A 8 -20.05 -14.65 -8.90
N GLY A 9 -19.06 -14.87 -8.02
CA GLY A 9 -18.19 -13.79 -7.52
C GLY A 9 -17.47 -13.01 -8.64
N SER A 10 -17.17 -13.69 -9.75
CA SER A 10 -16.61 -13.11 -10.97
C SER A 10 -17.57 -12.19 -11.73
N GLU A 11 -18.88 -12.48 -11.73
CA GLU A 11 -19.88 -11.63 -12.38
C GLU A 11 -20.15 -10.35 -11.58
N ARG A 12 -19.97 -10.39 -10.24
CA ARG A 12 -20.05 -9.19 -9.39
C ARG A 12 -18.85 -8.28 -9.54
N LEU A 13 -17.64 -8.85 -9.68
CA LEU A 13 -16.42 -8.09 -9.97
C LEU A 13 -16.50 -7.38 -11.33
N ALA A 14 -16.96 -8.07 -12.38
CA ALA A 14 -17.15 -7.46 -13.71
C ALA A 14 -18.22 -6.36 -13.72
N GLN A 15 -19.25 -6.45 -12.86
CA GLN A 15 -20.28 -5.41 -12.74
C GLN A 15 -19.78 -4.17 -12.00
N MET A 16 -18.89 -4.32 -11.01
CA MET A 16 -18.31 -3.22 -10.25
C MET A 16 -17.24 -2.45 -11.03
N LEU A 17 -16.47 -3.13 -11.90
CA LEU A 17 -15.48 -2.49 -12.78
C LEU A 17 -16.13 -1.68 -13.93
N GLY A 18 -17.40 -1.95 -14.26
CA GLY A 18 -18.14 -1.20 -15.28
C GLY A 18 -18.56 0.21 -14.87
N GLU A 19 -18.47 0.57 -13.58
CA GLU A 19 -18.98 1.84 -13.03
C GLU A 19 -17.88 2.87 -12.69
N VAL A 20 -16.60 2.53 -12.80
CA VAL A 20 -15.48 3.45 -12.50
C VAL A 20 -15.12 4.23 -13.76
N ASP A 21 -15.12 5.57 -13.73
CA ASP A 21 -14.63 6.37 -14.86
C ASP A 21 -13.09 6.27 -14.93
N MET A 22 -12.59 5.41 -15.80
CA MET A 22 -11.18 5.05 -15.90
C MET A 22 -10.28 6.20 -16.40
N ASP A 23 -10.85 7.21 -17.07
CA ASP A 23 -10.11 8.42 -17.43
C ASP A 23 -9.90 9.33 -16.21
N GLU A 24 -10.87 9.33 -15.28
CA GLU A 24 -10.72 9.97 -13.97
C GLU A 24 -9.73 9.20 -13.10
N LEU A 25 -9.67 7.86 -13.21
CA LEU A 25 -8.69 7.03 -12.50
C LEU A 25 -7.25 7.28 -12.99
N GLU A 26 -6.99 7.28 -14.29
CA GLU A 26 -5.64 7.52 -14.81
C GLU A 26 -5.17 8.94 -14.51
N GLU A 27 -6.05 9.94 -14.65
CA GLU A 27 -5.74 11.32 -14.26
C GLU A 27 -5.58 11.45 -12.73
N ALA A 28 -6.34 10.71 -11.92
CA ALA A 28 -6.15 10.68 -10.47
C ALA A 28 -4.81 10.05 -10.09
N ILE A 29 -4.40 8.94 -10.71
CA ILE A 29 -3.10 8.30 -10.48
C ILE A 29 -1.96 9.24 -10.91
N LYS A 30 -2.03 9.83 -12.12
CA LYS A 30 -1.02 10.78 -12.61
C LYS A 30 -0.96 12.05 -11.76
N ALA A 31 -2.10 12.63 -11.42
CA ALA A 31 -2.18 13.81 -10.56
C ALA A 31 -1.69 13.51 -9.14
N ARG A 32 -1.93 12.29 -8.61
CA ARG A 32 -1.39 11.81 -7.32
C ARG A 32 0.12 11.58 -7.37
N MET A 33 0.64 10.98 -8.43
CA MET A 33 2.08 10.86 -8.65
C MET A 33 2.77 12.23 -8.79
N GLU A 34 2.11 13.21 -9.41
CA GLU A 34 2.61 14.59 -9.50
C GLU A 34 2.46 15.39 -8.19
N THR A 35 1.39 15.20 -7.41
CA THR A 35 1.22 15.86 -6.10
C THR A 35 2.14 15.27 -5.04
N THR A 36 2.42 13.97 -5.09
CA THR A 36 3.48 13.28 -4.33
C THR A 36 4.86 13.90 -4.59
N LYS A 37 5.13 14.34 -5.83
CA LYS A 37 6.35 15.10 -6.19
C LYS A 37 6.33 16.57 -5.72
N LYS A 38 5.16 17.17 -5.53
CA LYS A 38 4.99 18.61 -5.19
C LYS A 38 4.81 18.88 -3.70
N ALA A 39 4.46 17.89 -2.87
CA ALA A 39 4.39 18.01 -1.41
C ALA A 39 5.78 17.96 -0.76
N SER A 40 6.53 19.04 -0.94
CA SER A 40 7.90 19.24 -0.45
C SER A 40 7.99 19.20 1.09
N GLY A 41 8.58 18.14 1.63
CA GLY A 41 9.03 18.08 3.03
C GLY A 41 9.38 16.68 3.52
N PHE A 42 8.60 15.65 3.13
CA PHE A 42 8.76 14.28 3.63
C PHE A 42 8.79 13.18 2.54
N HIS A 43 8.42 13.51 1.30
CA HIS A 43 8.52 12.59 0.17
C HIS A 43 9.95 12.51 -0.34
N GLU A 44 10.79 11.75 0.34
CA GLU A 44 11.90 11.12 -0.36
C GLU A 44 11.28 10.10 -1.32
N SER A 45 11.55 10.23 -2.62
CA SER A 45 11.18 9.20 -3.60
C SER A 45 11.94 7.92 -3.23
N VAL A 46 11.29 7.06 -2.44
CA VAL A 46 11.89 5.78 -2.08
C VAL A 46 11.79 4.87 -3.28
N ASP A 47 12.92 4.36 -3.73
CA ASP A 47 13.01 3.32 -4.75
C ASP A 47 13.62 2.06 -4.16
N GLY A 48 13.41 0.94 -4.82
CA GLY A 48 14.08 -0.32 -4.50
C GLY A 48 15.27 -0.56 -5.42
N PRO A 49 15.92 -1.72 -5.27
CA PRO A 49 17.10 -2.05 -6.07
C PRO A 49 16.78 -2.21 -7.56
N ASP A 50 17.76 -1.88 -8.40
CA ASP A 50 17.69 -2.01 -9.86
C ASP A 50 17.48 -3.46 -10.35
N ASP A 51 17.84 -4.46 -9.53
CA ASP A 51 17.75 -5.89 -9.88
C ASP A 51 16.46 -6.57 -9.39
N GLU A 52 15.58 -5.84 -8.70
CA GLU A 52 14.25 -6.32 -8.31
C GLU A 52 13.13 -5.72 -9.16
N THR A 53 12.03 -6.46 -9.26
CA THR A 53 10.84 -5.96 -9.96
C THR A 53 9.97 -5.19 -9.00
N LYS A 54 9.54 -4.00 -9.42
CA LYS A 54 8.53 -3.19 -8.74
C LYS A 54 7.12 -3.71 -9.07
N TYR A 55 6.47 -4.25 -8.06
CA TYR A 55 5.07 -4.64 -8.07
C TYR A 55 4.21 -3.57 -7.40
N ILE A 56 2.95 -3.50 -7.82
CA ILE A 56 1.98 -2.50 -7.45
C ILE A 56 0.75 -3.21 -6.89
N LEU A 57 0.25 -2.69 -5.79
CA LEU A 57 -1.09 -2.96 -5.31
C LEU A 57 -1.88 -1.67 -5.37
N ASP A 58 -2.85 -1.64 -6.27
CA ASP A 58 -3.76 -0.53 -6.46
C ASP A 58 -5.10 -0.83 -5.78
N LYS A 59 -5.72 0.17 -5.16
CA LYS A 59 -7.00 0.05 -4.46
C LYS A 59 -8.13 -0.41 -5.35
N ASP A 60 -8.13 -0.03 -6.62
CA ASP A 60 -9.21 -0.39 -7.55
C ASP A 60 -9.12 -1.86 -7.99
N GLY A 61 -7.96 -2.50 -7.76
CA GLY A 61 -7.78 -3.94 -7.88
C GLY A 61 -8.39 -4.75 -6.73
N LEU A 62 -8.94 -4.11 -5.70
CA LEU A 62 -9.47 -4.77 -4.50
C LEU A 62 -10.84 -4.20 -4.05
N PRO A 63 -11.61 -4.96 -3.25
CA PRO A 63 -12.77 -4.42 -2.55
C PRO A 63 -12.37 -3.23 -1.66
N SER A 64 -12.93 -2.06 -1.94
CA SER A 64 -12.55 -0.78 -1.31
C SER A 64 -12.77 -0.74 0.19
N ASP A 65 -13.77 -1.46 0.71
CA ASP A 65 -14.10 -1.58 2.12
C ASP A 65 -13.08 -2.41 2.92
N ARG A 66 -12.23 -3.19 2.25
CA ARG A 66 -11.22 -4.06 2.85
C ARG A 66 -9.80 -3.77 2.37
N TYR A 67 -9.59 -2.74 1.56
CA TYR A 67 -8.28 -2.40 1.00
C TYR A 67 -7.19 -2.35 2.08
N HIS A 68 -7.40 -1.64 3.19
CA HIS A 68 -6.39 -1.50 4.23
C HIS A 68 -6.03 -2.83 4.94
N GLU A 69 -7.00 -3.72 5.11
CA GLU A 69 -6.80 -5.05 5.67
C GLU A 69 -5.95 -5.92 4.73
N PHE A 70 -6.26 -5.87 3.43
CA PHE A 70 -5.52 -6.61 2.40
C PHE A 70 -4.13 -6.05 2.16
N ALA A 71 -4.00 -4.72 2.09
CA ALA A 71 -2.75 -3.99 2.09
C ALA A 71 -1.80 -4.46 3.20
N ARG A 72 -2.34 -4.53 4.44
CA ARG A 72 -1.59 -5.01 5.60
C ARG A 72 -1.15 -6.46 5.41
N THR A 73 -2.08 -7.32 5.04
CA THR A 73 -1.84 -8.76 4.85
C THR A 73 -0.75 -9.02 3.79
N ILE A 74 -0.83 -8.28 2.67
CA ILE A 74 0.15 -8.39 1.58
C ILE A 74 1.50 -7.84 2.03
N THR A 75 1.54 -6.67 2.67
CA THR A 75 2.79 -6.10 3.19
C THR A 75 3.47 -7.07 4.16
N GLU A 76 2.73 -7.62 5.13
CA GLU A 76 3.25 -8.58 6.08
C GLU A 76 3.85 -9.82 5.38
N ALA A 77 3.14 -10.36 4.39
CA ALA A 77 3.63 -11.49 3.61
C ALA A 77 4.88 -11.14 2.78
N VAL A 78 4.94 -9.94 2.20
CA VAL A 78 6.10 -9.41 1.48
C VAL A 78 7.31 -9.32 2.38
N LEU A 79 7.16 -8.74 3.58
CA LEU A 79 8.26 -8.62 4.54
C LEU A 79 8.82 -9.98 4.99
N ASP A 80 7.98 -11.03 5.02
CA ASP A 80 8.44 -12.37 5.41
C ASP A 80 9.09 -13.17 4.26
N VAL A 81 8.67 -12.97 3.00
CA VAL A 81 9.30 -13.64 1.84
C VAL A 81 10.52 -12.89 1.32
N ASN A 82 10.67 -11.60 1.61
CA ASN A 82 11.79 -10.83 1.12
C ASN A 82 13.09 -11.28 1.83
N PRO A 83 14.16 -11.62 1.08
CA PRO A 83 15.44 -12.00 1.68
C PRO A 83 16.14 -10.82 2.38
N ARG A 84 15.88 -9.59 1.95
CA ARG A 84 16.41 -8.37 2.57
C ARG A 84 15.68 -8.13 3.89
N LYS A 85 16.42 -7.68 4.89
CA LYS A 85 15.85 -7.34 6.20
C LYS A 85 15.57 -5.86 6.24
N VAL A 86 14.39 -5.51 6.74
CA VAL A 86 14.08 -4.13 7.11
C VAL A 86 15.14 -3.69 8.11
N ALA A 87 15.70 -2.50 7.91
CA ALA A 87 16.59 -1.82 8.84
C ALA A 87 15.98 -0.50 9.31
N THR A 88 15.22 0.18 8.44
CA THR A 88 14.58 1.46 8.74
C THR A 88 13.10 1.41 8.41
N VAL A 89 12.28 1.99 9.30
CA VAL A 89 10.86 2.18 9.08
C VAL A 89 10.54 3.67 9.06
N GLY A 90 9.85 4.13 8.03
CA GLY A 90 9.36 5.51 7.91
C GLY A 90 7.84 5.55 7.96
N VAL A 91 7.28 6.56 8.64
CA VAL A 91 5.82 6.70 8.80
C VAL A 91 5.41 8.15 8.62
N HIS A 92 4.26 8.36 8.00
CA HIS A 92 3.53 9.63 8.00
C HIS A 92 2.02 9.38 8.10
N GLY A 93 1.34 10.00 9.06
CA GLY A 93 -0.12 9.89 9.23
C GLY A 93 -0.74 11.16 9.81
N ILE A 94 -1.96 11.51 9.39
CA ILE A 94 -2.71 12.70 9.79
C ILE A 94 -3.64 12.44 10.99
N ASP A 95 -4.11 13.47 11.70
CA ASP A 95 -4.85 13.40 12.99
C ASP A 95 -6.07 12.45 13.05
N GLU A 96 -6.71 12.09 11.93
CA GLU A 96 -7.76 11.06 11.97
C GLU A 96 -7.22 9.67 12.36
N PHE A 97 -5.93 9.43 12.07
CA PHE A 97 -5.09 8.33 12.55
C PHE A 97 -5.00 8.26 14.09
N LEU A 98 -5.25 9.39 14.74
CA LEU A 98 -5.04 9.62 16.16
C LEU A 98 -6.34 9.58 16.98
N ARG A 99 -7.52 9.50 16.35
CA ARG A 99 -8.80 9.47 17.08
C ARG A 99 -9.40 8.06 17.23
N ASN A 100 -8.95 7.09 16.44
CA ASN A 100 -9.47 5.71 16.39
C ASN A 100 -8.39 4.63 16.68
N ARG A 101 -7.47 4.89 17.62
CA ARG A 101 -6.16 4.21 17.69
C ARG A 101 -6.16 2.80 18.30
N ASN A 102 -5.16 2.03 17.88
CA ASN A 102 -4.39 1.16 18.77
C ASN A 102 -3.35 2.05 19.51
N GLU A 103 -3.64 2.43 20.76
CA GLU A 103 -2.81 3.38 21.54
C GLU A 103 -1.38 2.89 21.74
N GLU A 104 -1.19 1.58 21.96
CA GLU A 104 0.12 0.97 22.15
C GLU A 104 0.99 1.10 20.89
N ALA A 105 0.42 0.92 19.70
CA ALA A 105 1.15 1.07 18.45
C ALA A 105 1.71 2.49 18.27
N VAL A 106 0.92 3.53 18.58
CA VAL A 106 1.40 4.91 18.46
C VAL A 106 2.45 5.21 19.52
N LYS A 107 2.27 4.71 20.75
CA LYS A 107 3.27 4.85 21.80
C LYS A 107 4.61 4.22 21.38
N THR A 108 4.60 3.00 20.85
CA THR A 108 5.80 2.34 20.32
C THR A 108 6.52 3.19 19.29
N LEU A 109 5.78 3.81 18.34
CA LEU A 109 6.40 4.67 17.33
C LEU A 109 7.04 5.93 17.93
N LEU A 110 6.35 6.60 18.87
CA LEU A 110 6.87 7.81 19.51
C LEU A 110 8.09 7.54 20.40
N GLU A 111 8.11 6.39 21.08
CA GLU A 111 9.28 5.92 21.84
C GLU A 111 10.45 5.53 20.93
N SER A 112 10.17 5.24 19.66
CA SER A 112 11.14 4.85 18.64
C SER A 112 11.59 6.03 17.76
N GLU A 113 11.67 7.26 18.26
CA GLU A 113 12.15 8.45 17.53
C GLU A 113 11.21 8.99 16.42
N ILE A 114 10.03 8.39 16.19
CA ILE A 114 8.99 9.03 15.36
C ILE A 114 8.45 10.24 16.10
N SER A 115 8.35 11.38 15.41
CA SER A 115 7.91 12.63 16.02
C SER A 115 6.41 12.82 15.87
N TYR A 116 5.81 13.45 16.88
CA TYR A 116 4.47 14.02 16.77
C TYR A 116 4.59 15.52 16.51
N VAL A 117 3.96 16.01 15.45
CA VAL A 117 4.07 17.39 14.97
C VAL A 117 2.68 17.99 14.85
N GLU A 118 2.45 19.10 15.55
CA GLU A 118 1.23 19.90 15.44
C GLU A 118 1.50 21.16 14.62
N SER A 119 0.50 21.65 13.91
CA SER A 119 0.60 22.92 13.19
C SER A 119 -0.73 23.66 13.21
N GLU A 120 -0.75 24.93 12.82
CA GLU A 120 -1.98 25.72 12.70
C GLU A 120 -2.99 25.16 11.68
N TYR A 121 -2.54 24.24 10.81
CA TYR A 121 -3.34 23.63 9.74
C TYR A 121 -3.60 22.14 9.95
N ASN A 122 -3.14 21.57 11.07
CA ASN A 122 -3.27 20.16 11.36
C ASN A 122 -3.28 19.90 12.87
N ASP A 123 -4.32 19.22 13.34
CA ASP A 123 -4.51 18.83 14.74
C ASP A 123 -3.47 17.80 15.22
N GLY A 124 -2.59 17.30 14.33
CA GLY A 124 -1.41 16.51 14.68
C GLY A 124 -1.03 15.47 13.62
N THR A 125 0.26 15.31 13.33
CA THR A 125 0.80 14.21 12.52
C THR A 125 1.86 13.43 13.25
N ILE A 126 1.88 12.11 13.05
CA ILE A 126 3.10 11.35 13.30
C ILE A 126 3.95 11.37 12.03
N GLN A 127 5.22 11.71 12.17
CA GLN A 127 6.16 11.71 11.06
C GLN A 127 7.57 11.40 11.52
N GLY A 128 8.30 10.63 10.71
CA GLY A 128 9.71 10.37 10.98
C GLY A 128 10.18 9.04 10.43
N ARG A 129 11.42 8.71 10.79
CA ARG A 129 12.05 7.42 10.53
C ARG A 129 12.71 6.91 11.78
N CYS A 130 12.78 5.61 11.90
CA CYS A 130 13.36 4.94 13.04
C CYS A 130 14.05 3.64 12.61
N ALA A 131 15.01 3.19 13.42
CA ALA A 131 15.55 1.85 13.29
C ALA A 131 14.44 0.82 13.51
N THR A 132 14.45 -0.24 12.71
CA THR A 132 13.41 -1.26 12.82
C THR A 132 13.59 -2.13 14.07
N THR A 133 12.46 -2.52 14.65
CA THR A 133 12.33 -3.59 15.62
C THR A 133 11.07 -4.39 15.28
N PRO A 134 10.89 -5.63 15.79
CA PRO A 134 9.64 -6.37 15.60
C PRO A 134 8.41 -5.56 16.04
N ASP A 135 8.50 -4.87 17.18
CA ASP A 135 7.42 -4.05 17.73
C ASP A 135 7.11 -2.84 16.84
N VAL A 136 8.13 -2.20 16.26
CA VAL A 136 7.94 -1.10 15.29
C VAL A 136 7.22 -1.58 14.03
N VAL A 137 7.61 -2.74 13.49
CA VAL A 137 6.95 -3.32 12.30
C VAL A 137 5.49 -3.64 12.62
N GLU A 138 5.23 -4.29 13.75
CA GLU A 138 3.86 -4.60 14.19
C GLU A 138 3.04 -3.33 14.41
N ALA A 139 3.62 -2.31 15.05
CA ALA A 139 2.98 -1.03 15.26
C ALA A 139 2.55 -0.39 13.94
N VAL A 140 3.45 -0.29 12.94
CA VAL A 140 3.11 0.27 11.63
C VAL A 140 2.05 -0.56 10.91
N LEU A 141 2.17 -1.88 10.88
CA LEU A 141 1.18 -2.75 10.24
C LEU A 141 -0.21 -2.66 10.90
N SER A 142 -0.27 -2.50 12.23
CA SER A 142 -1.54 -2.31 12.95
C SER A 142 -2.23 -0.99 12.59
N LEU A 143 -1.47 -0.05 12.02
CA LEU A 143 -1.92 1.27 11.63
C LEU A 143 -2.24 1.37 10.13
N TYR A 144 -2.32 0.23 9.42
CA TYR A 144 -2.92 0.16 8.10
C TYR A 144 -4.43 0.33 8.20
N ILE A 145 -4.85 1.58 8.35
CA ILE A 145 -6.22 2.05 8.44
C ILE A 145 -6.35 3.35 7.62
N PRO A 146 -7.56 3.90 7.42
CA PRO A 146 -7.73 5.24 6.89
C PRO A 146 -6.95 6.26 7.73
N GLY A 147 -6.24 7.19 7.08
CA GLY A 147 -5.41 8.22 7.74
C GLY A 147 -3.91 7.92 7.77
N LEU A 148 -3.47 6.68 7.52
CA LEU A 148 -2.06 6.40 7.22
C LEU A 148 -1.74 6.87 5.81
N THR A 149 -0.91 7.91 5.70
CA THR A 149 -0.54 8.50 4.41
C THR A 149 0.72 7.86 3.84
N HIS A 150 1.71 7.53 4.66
CA HIS A 150 2.92 6.86 4.18
C HIS A 150 3.42 5.85 5.18
N ALA A 151 3.89 4.72 4.65
CA ALA A 151 4.69 3.75 5.38
C ALA A 151 5.81 3.26 4.46
N TYR A 152 7.04 3.26 4.97
CA TYR A 152 8.22 2.80 4.24
C TYR A 152 8.93 1.74 5.05
N PHE A 153 9.26 0.62 4.42
CA PHE A 153 10.11 -0.42 4.98
C PHE A 153 11.36 -0.50 4.12
N LEU A 154 12.48 0.00 4.65
CA LEU A 154 13.75 0.11 3.95
C LEU A 154 14.76 -0.87 4.51
N ASP A 155 15.63 -1.40 3.66
CA ASP A 155 16.77 -2.18 4.12
C ASP A 155 17.92 -1.30 4.67
N SER A 156 19.07 -1.92 4.96
CA SER A 156 20.24 -1.22 5.49
C SER A 156 20.94 -0.28 4.51
N GLU A 157 20.66 -0.41 3.21
CA GLU A 157 21.19 0.44 2.15
C GLU A 157 20.24 1.62 1.85
N GLY A 158 19.05 1.61 2.46
CA GLY A 158 18.02 2.62 2.27
C GLY A 158 17.07 2.29 1.12
N GLU A 159 17.17 1.11 0.53
CA GLU A 159 16.33 0.68 -0.58
C GLU A 159 14.99 0.14 -0.08
N ALA A 160 13.91 0.47 -0.79
CA ALA A 160 12.57 0.02 -0.46
C ALA A 160 12.43 -1.50 -0.58
N ILE A 161 11.85 -2.12 0.42
CA ILE A 161 11.24 -3.46 0.35
C ILE A 161 9.75 -3.31 0.06
N ALA A 162 9.09 -2.44 0.82
CA ALA A 162 7.69 -2.11 0.67
C ALA A 162 7.48 -0.63 0.96
N ALA A 163 6.61 0.01 0.18
CA ALA A 163 6.26 1.41 0.37
C ALA A 163 4.78 1.62 0.09
N ARG A 164 4.08 2.19 1.06
CA ARG A 164 2.72 2.69 0.90
C ARG A 164 2.78 4.19 0.65
N PHE A 165 2.09 4.60 -0.39
CA PHE A 165 1.85 6.00 -0.74
C PHE A 165 0.34 6.20 -0.72
N ASP A 166 -0.15 7.01 0.20
CA ASP A 166 -1.56 7.30 0.47
C ASP A 166 -2.45 6.10 0.82
N ASP A 167 -3.77 6.29 0.71
CA ASP A 167 -4.82 5.31 1.01
C ASP A 167 -5.18 4.42 -0.19
N THR A 168 -4.44 4.51 -1.29
CA THR A 168 -4.78 3.89 -2.57
C THR A 168 -3.65 3.15 -3.26
N LEU A 169 -2.39 3.44 -2.94
CA LEU A 169 -1.27 2.89 -3.69
C LEU A 169 -0.17 2.29 -2.82
N GLN A 170 0.29 1.11 -3.21
CA GLN A 170 1.41 0.42 -2.57
C GLN A 170 2.35 -0.17 -3.61
N TYR A 171 3.64 -0.14 -3.26
CA TYR A 171 4.70 -0.72 -4.05
C TYR A 171 5.48 -1.75 -3.24
N TYR A 172 5.88 -2.82 -3.91
CA TYR A 172 6.71 -3.87 -3.37
C TYR A 172 7.84 -4.15 -4.33
N TRP A 173 9.07 -4.26 -3.83
CA TRP A 173 10.22 -4.65 -4.61
C TRP A 173 10.60 -6.07 -4.21
N LEU A 174 10.55 -6.96 -5.20
CA LEU A 174 10.75 -8.39 -5.01
C LEU A 174 11.58 -8.95 -6.15
N SER A 175 12.55 -9.78 -5.80
CA SER A 175 13.12 -10.74 -6.74
C SER A 175 12.05 -11.72 -7.26
N GLU A 176 12.26 -12.27 -8.45
CA GLU A 176 11.34 -13.26 -9.04
C GLU A 176 11.07 -14.45 -8.09
N ARG A 177 12.09 -14.88 -7.35
CA ARG A 177 11.97 -15.96 -6.37
C ARG A 177 11.03 -15.58 -5.22
N ALA A 178 11.21 -14.39 -4.65
CA ALA A 178 10.37 -13.92 -3.54
C ALA A 178 8.92 -13.69 -4.00
N TYR A 179 8.71 -13.20 -5.22
CA TYR A 179 7.38 -13.06 -5.80
C TYR A 179 6.65 -14.41 -5.97
N ARG A 180 7.34 -15.46 -6.41
CA ARG A 180 6.74 -16.81 -6.47
C ARG A 180 6.36 -17.33 -5.07
N GLN A 181 7.21 -17.10 -4.08
CA GLN A 181 6.93 -17.48 -2.69
C GLN A 181 5.76 -16.70 -2.09
N LEU A 182 5.58 -15.44 -2.49
CA LEU A 182 4.41 -14.64 -2.12
C LEU A 182 3.11 -15.31 -2.64
N GLY A 183 3.12 -15.76 -3.90
CA GLY A 183 1.97 -16.43 -4.51
C GLY A 183 1.61 -17.79 -3.89
N GLU A 184 2.58 -18.48 -3.29
CA GLU A 184 2.33 -19.73 -2.53
C GLU A 184 1.65 -19.47 -1.17
N ARG A 185 1.74 -18.25 -0.65
CA ARG A 185 1.28 -17.89 0.70
C ARG A 185 -0.03 -17.11 0.71
N LEU A 186 -0.24 -16.26 -0.28
CA LEU A 186 -1.45 -15.46 -0.37
C LEU A 186 -2.60 -16.26 -0.99
N ASN A 187 -3.82 -15.85 -0.68
CA ASN A 187 -4.99 -16.27 -1.45
C ASN A 187 -4.78 -15.85 -2.92
N PRO A 188 -5.10 -16.70 -3.91
CA PRO A 188 -4.97 -16.37 -5.33
C PRO A 188 -5.56 -15.02 -5.73
N ASP A 189 -6.71 -14.64 -5.18
CA ASP A 189 -7.37 -13.37 -5.49
C ASP A 189 -6.51 -12.19 -5.00
N LEU A 190 -5.97 -12.27 -3.78
CA LEU A 190 -5.08 -11.25 -3.21
C LEU A 190 -3.74 -11.19 -3.94
N PHE A 191 -3.20 -12.33 -4.34
CA PHE A 191 -1.96 -12.37 -5.11
C PHE A 191 -2.15 -11.76 -6.49
N SER A 192 -3.29 -12.00 -7.14
CA SER A 192 -3.58 -11.46 -8.47
C SER A 192 -3.72 -9.93 -8.51
N ALA A 193 -4.03 -9.32 -7.37
CA ALA A 193 -4.06 -7.87 -7.21
C ALA A 193 -2.65 -7.24 -7.12
N VAL A 194 -1.61 -8.03 -6.86
CA VAL A 194 -0.21 -7.58 -6.87
C VAL A 194 0.35 -7.78 -8.27
N MET A 195 0.56 -6.70 -9.01
CA MET A 195 0.90 -6.76 -10.44
C MET A 195 2.02 -5.81 -10.81
N THR A 196 2.65 -6.03 -11.95
CA THR A 196 3.63 -5.09 -12.51
C THR A 196 2.93 -3.87 -13.13
N GLN A 197 3.66 -2.77 -13.26
CA GLN A 197 3.20 -1.57 -13.98
C GLN A 197 2.68 -1.92 -15.39
N LYS A 198 3.39 -2.80 -16.09
CA LYS A 198 3.02 -3.23 -17.44
C LYS A 198 1.70 -4.00 -17.47
N GLU A 199 1.43 -4.84 -16.47
CA GLU A 199 0.16 -5.57 -16.36
C GLU A 199 -0.99 -4.62 -16.06
N LEU A 200 -0.78 -3.64 -15.16
CA LEU A 200 -1.76 -2.59 -14.89
C LEU A 200 -2.11 -1.79 -16.15
N GLU A 201 -1.10 -1.35 -16.91
CA GLU A 201 -1.28 -0.64 -18.18
C GLU A 201 -2.06 -1.47 -19.22
N GLN A 202 -1.81 -2.79 -19.27
CA GLN A 202 -2.55 -3.68 -20.18
C GLN A 202 -4.02 -3.86 -19.76
N ILE A 203 -4.31 -3.86 -18.46
CA ILE A 203 -5.68 -3.91 -17.95
C ILE A 203 -6.41 -2.61 -18.35
N ILE A 204 -5.80 -1.46 -18.07
CA ILE A 204 -6.35 -0.14 -18.43
C ILE A 204 -6.63 -0.05 -19.93
N GLU A 205 -5.70 -0.48 -20.79
CA GLU A 205 -5.87 -0.42 -22.24
C GLU A 205 -6.99 -1.34 -22.74
N ARG A 206 -7.15 -2.53 -22.14
CA ARG A 206 -8.26 -3.44 -22.51
C ARG A 206 -9.62 -2.84 -22.16
N GLU A 207 -9.75 -2.29 -20.96
CA GLU A 207 -11.02 -1.69 -20.51
C GLU A 207 -11.40 -0.46 -21.34
N ARG A 208 -10.41 0.28 -21.87
CA ARG A 208 -10.65 1.37 -22.83
C ARG A 208 -11.19 0.90 -24.17
N GLN A 209 -10.75 -0.26 -24.65
CA GLN A 209 -11.17 -0.81 -25.95
C GLN A 209 -12.56 -1.46 -25.89
N ASP A 210 -12.99 -1.89 -24.70
CA ASP A 210 -14.30 -2.51 -24.46
C ASP A 210 -15.42 -1.48 -24.18
N ARG A 211 -15.11 -0.17 -24.19
CA ARG A 211 -16.05 0.97 -24.11
C ARG A 211 -16.40 1.53 -25.49
#